data_AF-A0A7C6LRL2-F1
#
_entry.id   AF-A0A7C6LRL2-F1
#
_cell.length_a   1.000
_cell.length_b   1.000
_cell.length_c   1.000
_cell.angle_alpha   90.00
_cell.angle_beta   90.00
_cell.angle_gamma   90.00
#
_symmetry.space_group_name_H-M   'P 1'
#
loop_
_entity.id
_entity.type
_entity.pdbx_description
1 polymer ?
#
loop_
_entity_poly.entity_id
_entity_poly.type
_entity_poly.pdbx_seq_one_letter_code
_entity_poly.pdbx_strand_id
1 'polypeptide(L)'
;MGGLRGQEILIIVILLIIVFGWKKLPDAARSLGRSARVFKSEVEEMRKDGKEDAGEGTVQSQASEQPQEYRPQQQVTPPPPVQDYQAPQPGSYQPQPAPQAQEPPAQTPQQQYPDDPTRPVA
;
A
#
# COMPACT_ATOMS: atom_id res chain seq x y z
N MET A 1 22.00 25.12 38.75
CA MET A 1 21.67 25.45 37.34
C MET A 1 21.59 24.16 36.52
N GLY A 2 20.51 23.38 36.64
CA GLY A 2 20.42 22.01 36.11
C GLY A 2 19.19 21.69 35.26
N GLY A 3 18.40 22.70 34.86
CA GLY A 3 17.11 22.50 34.18
C GLY A 3 17.17 22.41 32.64
N LEU A 4 18.28 22.77 32.01
CA LEU A 4 18.34 22.96 30.55
C LEU A 4 18.52 21.65 29.77
N ARG A 5 19.14 20.62 30.37
CA ARG A 5 19.43 19.35 29.68
C ARG A 5 18.16 18.60 29.26
N GLY A 6 17.12 18.62 30.10
CA GLY A 6 15.86 17.94 29.81
C GLY A 6 15.08 18.60 28.67
N GLN A 7 15.06 19.93 28.65
CA GLN A 7 14.36 20.70 27.62
C GLN A 7 15.05 20.55 26.24
N GLU A 8 16.38 20.54 26.19
CA GLU A 8 17.13 20.30 24.95
C GLU A 8 16.80 18.93 24.33
N ILE A 9 16.77 17.87 25.16
CA ILE A 9 16.44 16.52 24.70
C ILE A 9 15.00 16.47 24.17
N LEU A 10 14.07 17.13 24.86
CA LEU A 10 12.67 17.20 24.41
C LEU A 10 12.55 17.84 23.02
N ILE A 11 13.28 18.94 22.77
CA ILE A 11 13.30 19.61 21.47
C ILE A 11 13.82 18.68 20.37
N ILE A 12 14.90 17.94 20.64
CA ILE A 12 15.48 16.99 19.69
C ILE A 12 14.48 15.86 19.38
N VAL A 13 13.80 15.32 20.40
CA VAL A 13 12.78 14.28 20.21
C VAL A 13 11.64 14.79 19.35
N ILE A 14 11.17 16.02 19.56
CA ILE A 14 10.12 16.63 18.73
C ILE A 14 10.59 16.74 17.26
N LEU A 15 11.81 17.19 17.02
CA LEU A 15 12.42 17.25 15.68
C LEU A 15 12.47 15.86 15.02
N LEU A 16 12.86 14.83 15.76
CA LEU A 16 12.86 13.45 15.26
C LEU A 16 11.45 12.96 14.94
N ILE A 17 10.45 13.27 15.77
CA ILE A 17 9.04 12.92 15.48
C ILE A 17 8.55 13.60 14.21
N ILE A 18 8.96 14.84 13.94
CA ILE A 18 8.55 15.56 12.72
C ILE A 18 9.18 14.92 11.48
N VAL A 19 10.48 14.57 11.53
CA VAL A 19 11.20 14.01 10.37
C VAL A 19 10.83 12.54 10.13
N PHE A 20 10.79 11.72 11.19
CA PHE A 20 10.56 10.27 11.08
C PHE A 20 9.08 9.89 11.24
N GLY A 21 8.28 10.68 11.94
CA GLY A 21 6.88 10.39 12.26
C GLY A 21 6.70 9.68 13.60
N TRP A 22 5.62 10.02 14.32
CA TRP A 22 5.29 9.45 15.63
C TRP A 22 5.08 7.93 15.62
N LYS A 23 4.65 7.34 14.49
CA LYS A 23 4.48 5.88 14.34
C LYS A 23 5.80 5.15 14.06
N LYS A 24 6.84 5.83 13.56
CA LYS A 24 8.11 5.21 13.16
C LYS A 24 9.14 5.13 14.29
N LEU A 25 9.08 6.02 15.28
CA LEU A 25 9.90 5.92 16.49
C LEU A 25 9.69 4.62 17.29
N PRO A 26 8.44 4.23 17.66
CA PRO A 26 8.24 2.99 18.41
C PRO A 26 8.61 1.75 17.59
N ASP A 27 8.37 1.79 16.28
CA ASP A 27 8.72 0.70 15.37
C ASP A 27 10.24 0.54 15.25
N ALA A 28 10.97 1.64 15.03
CA ALA A 28 12.43 1.66 14.98
C ALA A 28 13.05 1.27 16.34
N ALA A 29 12.49 1.73 17.46
CA ALA A 29 12.95 1.33 18.79
C ALA A 29 12.73 -0.17 19.04
N ARG A 30 11.59 -0.73 18.61
CA ARG A 30 11.31 -2.18 18.71
C ARG A 30 12.24 -3.02 17.84
N SER A 31 12.56 -2.59 16.62
CA SER A 31 13.49 -3.31 15.75
C SER A 31 14.94 -3.20 16.25
N LEU A 32 15.38 -2.00 16.66
CA LEU A 32 16.71 -1.77 17.23
C LEU A 32 16.89 -2.50 18.57
N GLY A 33 15.86 -2.56 19.40
CA GLY A 33 15.90 -3.30 20.68
C GLY A 33 16.08 -4.80 20.51
N ARG A 34 15.47 -5.40 19.47
CA ARG A 34 15.69 -6.82 19.13
C ARG A 34 17.13 -7.09 18.72
N SER A 35 17.71 -6.29 17.82
CA SER A 35 19.11 -6.44 17.40
C SER A 35 20.09 -6.15 18.53
N ALA A 36 19.82 -5.13 19.36
CA ALA A 36 20.64 -4.77 20.51
C ALA A 36 20.68 -5.88 21.57
N ARG A 37 19.59 -6.64 21.74
CA ARG A 37 19.55 -7.77 22.68
C ARG A 37 20.45 -8.92 22.25
N VAL A 38 20.40 -9.28 20.96
CA VAL A 38 21.25 -10.34 20.39
C VAL A 38 22.72 -9.91 20.46
N PHE A 39 23.01 -8.68 20.03
CA PHE A 39 24.35 -8.11 20.14
C PHE A 39 24.85 -8.07 21.58
N LYS A 40 23.97 -7.73 22.54
CA LYS A 40 24.34 -7.69 23.95
C LYS A 40 24.66 -9.08 24.49
N SER A 41 23.89 -10.12 24.14
CA SER A 41 24.22 -11.50 24.55
C SER A 41 25.51 -12.00 23.93
N GLU A 42 25.78 -11.72 22.66
CA GLU A 42 27.04 -12.09 22.00
C GLU A 42 28.23 -11.36 22.63
N VAL A 43 28.10 -10.05 22.87
CA VAL A 43 29.15 -9.27 23.54
C VAL A 43 29.34 -9.73 24.97
N GLU A 44 28.28 -10.09 25.69
CA GLU A 44 28.36 -10.56 27.08
C GLU A 44 29.03 -11.94 27.17
N GLU A 45 28.77 -12.84 26.23
CA GLU A 45 29.49 -14.12 26.09
C GLU A 45 30.99 -13.89 25.87
N MET A 46 31.36 -12.95 24.98
CA MET A 46 32.76 -12.54 24.79
C MET A 46 33.41 -11.92 26.04
N ARG A 47 32.62 -11.27 26.91
CA ARG A 47 33.11 -10.72 28.18
C ARG A 47 33.21 -11.77 29.27
N LYS A 48 32.35 -12.80 29.23
CA LYS A 48 32.25 -13.87 30.22
C LYS A 48 33.29 -14.97 30.01
N ASP A 49 33.72 -15.22 28.77
CA ASP A 49 34.88 -16.09 28.46
C ASP A 49 36.22 -15.59 29.07
N GLY A 50 36.25 -14.37 29.62
CA GLY A 50 37.40 -13.81 30.35
C GLY A 50 37.24 -13.72 31.87
N LYS A 51 36.09 -14.09 32.46
CA LYS A 51 35.84 -14.01 33.91
C LYS A 51 34.67 -14.91 34.30
N GLU A 52 34.98 -15.91 35.13
CA GLU A 52 34.03 -16.90 35.65
C GLU A 52 32.84 -16.26 36.40
N ASP A 53 31.69 -16.92 36.21
CA ASP A 53 30.42 -16.85 36.94
C ASP A 53 29.56 -15.57 36.82
N ALA A 54 28.41 -15.71 36.15
CA ALA A 54 27.30 -14.77 36.27
C ALA A 54 25.98 -15.55 36.15
N GLY A 55 25.25 -15.60 37.26
CA GLY A 55 23.86 -16.00 37.31
C GLY A 55 22.94 -14.97 36.65
N GLU A 56 21.69 -15.42 36.50
CA GLU A 56 20.50 -14.64 36.19
C GLU A 56 20.32 -14.19 34.75
N GLY A 57 19.94 -15.18 33.93
CA GLY A 57 18.95 -14.90 32.89
C GLY A 57 17.65 -14.42 33.52
N THR A 58 17.11 -13.30 33.05
CA THR A 58 15.67 -13.08 32.80
C THR A 58 15.50 -11.72 32.14
N VAL A 59 15.24 -11.69 30.83
CA VAL A 59 14.27 -10.75 30.26
C VAL A 59 13.58 -11.48 29.10
N GLN A 60 12.64 -12.37 29.40
CA GLN A 60 11.76 -12.91 28.38
C GLN A 60 10.78 -11.81 27.92
N SER A 61 11.22 -10.88 27.06
CA SER A 61 10.29 -9.99 26.35
C SER A 61 9.63 -10.75 25.21
N GLN A 62 8.61 -11.51 25.58
CA GLN A 62 7.50 -11.92 24.72
C GLN A 62 6.71 -10.66 24.34
N ALA A 63 7.13 -9.95 23.29
CA ALA A 63 6.35 -8.89 22.65
C ALA A 63 5.83 -9.42 21.32
N SER A 64 4.98 -10.44 21.41
CA SER A 64 4.05 -10.80 20.35
C SER A 64 2.89 -9.81 20.37
N GLU A 65 3.14 -8.58 19.94
CA GLU A 65 2.08 -7.74 19.39
C GLU A 65 1.95 -8.15 17.93
N GLN A 66 0.98 -9.04 17.68
CA GLN A 66 0.43 -9.30 16.37
C GLN A 66 0.24 -7.98 15.62
N PRO A 67 0.59 -7.89 14.33
CA PRO A 67 0.05 -6.83 13.50
C PRO A 67 -1.46 -7.03 13.45
N GLN A 68 -2.21 -6.26 14.24
CA GLN A 68 -3.56 -5.86 13.85
C GLN A 68 -3.37 -5.02 12.58
N GLU A 69 -3.35 -5.74 11.46
CA GLU A 69 -3.52 -5.21 10.13
C GLU A 69 -4.78 -4.34 10.15
N TYR A 70 -4.60 -3.03 9.98
CA TYR A 70 -5.69 -2.12 9.71
C TYR A 70 -6.23 -2.48 8.31
N ARG A 71 -7.02 -3.56 8.23
CA ARG A 71 -7.79 -3.93 7.05
C ARG A 71 -8.92 -2.91 6.94
N PRO A 72 -8.93 -2.00 5.93
CA PRO A 72 -10.18 -1.33 5.61
C PRO A 72 -11.20 -2.44 5.34
N GLN A 73 -12.35 -2.37 6.00
CA GLN A 73 -13.39 -3.40 5.92
C GLN A 73 -13.78 -3.68 4.46
N GLN A 74 -13.15 -4.66 3.85
CA GLN A 74 -13.75 -5.36 2.73
C GLN A 74 -14.73 -6.35 3.35
N GLN A 75 -15.97 -5.88 3.46
CA GLN A 75 -17.17 -6.65 3.76
C GLN A 75 -17.14 -7.92 2.92
N VAL A 76 -16.84 -9.05 3.54
CA VAL A 76 -17.04 -10.36 2.93
C VAL A 76 -18.55 -10.58 2.98
N THR A 77 -19.24 -10.17 1.93
CA THR A 77 -20.58 -10.70 1.68
C THR A 77 -20.43 -12.22 1.63
N PRO A 78 -21.14 -13.01 2.44
CA PRO A 78 -21.11 -14.47 2.27
C PRO A 78 -21.48 -14.78 0.82
N PRO A 79 -20.76 -15.67 0.13
CA PRO A 79 -21.18 -16.08 -1.20
C PRO A 79 -22.61 -16.62 -1.10
N PRO A 80 -23.51 -16.26 -2.05
CA PRO A 80 -24.82 -16.90 -2.10
C PRO A 80 -24.63 -18.42 -2.15
N PRO A 81 -25.50 -19.21 -1.51
CA PRO A 81 -25.42 -20.66 -1.63
C PRO A 81 -25.43 -21.02 -3.11
N VAL A 82 -24.41 -21.76 -3.52
CA VAL A 82 -24.29 -22.34 -4.86
C VAL A 82 -25.56 -23.15 -5.13
N GLN A 83 -26.48 -22.59 -5.93
CA GLN A 83 -27.51 -23.40 -6.56
C GLN A 83 -26.81 -24.26 -7.62
N ASP A 84 -27.11 -25.56 -7.61
CA ASP A 84 -26.67 -26.56 -8.59
C ASP A 84 -26.55 -25.94 -9.99
N TYR A 85 -25.32 -25.69 -10.43
CA TYR A 85 -25.06 -25.30 -11.80
C TYR A 85 -25.24 -26.53 -12.67
N GLN A 86 -26.46 -26.72 -13.16
CA GLN A 86 -26.77 -27.65 -14.24
C GLN A 86 -26.04 -27.15 -15.50
N ALA A 87 -25.03 -27.90 -15.95
CA ALA A 87 -24.23 -27.55 -17.11
C ALA A 87 -25.14 -27.40 -18.36
N PRO A 88 -25.13 -26.24 -19.06
CA PRO A 88 -25.80 -26.10 -20.34
C PRO A 88 -25.10 -27.00 -21.38
N GLN A 89 -25.89 -27.84 -22.06
CA GLN A 89 -25.40 -28.73 -23.11
C GLN A 89 -24.75 -27.95 -24.27
N PRO A 90 -23.76 -28.52 -24.99
CA PRO A 90 -23.18 -27.91 -26.17
C PRO A 90 -24.21 -27.90 -27.32
N GLY A 91 -25.06 -26.86 -27.34
CA GLY A 91 -25.97 -26.54 -28.44
C GLY A 91 -25.29 -25.64 -29.46
N SER A 92 -25.45 -25.99 -30.73
CA SER A 92 -24.88 -25.35 -31.92
C SER A 92 -24.92 -23.82 -31.93
N TYR A 93 -23.78 -23.19 -32.25
CA TYR A 93 -23.68 -21.77 -32.59
C TYR A 93 -24.73 -21.38 -33.64
N GLN A 94 -25.68 -20.52 -33.26
CA GLN A 94 -26.49 -19.78 -34.22
C GLN A 94 -25.86 -18.38 -34.37
N PRO A 95 -25.43 -17.96 -35.58
CA PRO A 95 -24.90 -16.62 -35.79
C PRO A 95 -26.01 -15.59 -35.53
N GLN A 96 -25.77 -14.69 -34.60
CA GLN A 96 -26.65 -13.56 -34.32
C GLN A 96 -26.53 -12.56 -35.48
N PRO A 97 -27.63 -12.11 -36.12
CA PRO A 97 -27.56 -11.12 -37.18
C PRO A 97 -27.01 -9.80 -36.63
N ALA A 98 -26.05 -9.21 -37.34
CA ALA A 98 -25.37 -7.99 -36.93
C ALA A 98 -26.37 -6.84 -36.69
N PRO A 99 -26.14 -5.98 -35.68
CA PRO A 99 -26.95 -4.78 -35.49
C PRO A 99 -26.83 -3.90 -36.75
N GLN A 100 -27.98 -3.62 -37.39
CA GLN A 100 -28.06 -2.73 -38.53
C GLN A 100 -27.45 -1.38 -38.16
N ALA A 101 -26.45 -0.95 -38.94
CA ALA A 101 -25.89 0.39 -38.86
C ALA A 101 -27.04 1.38 -39.09
N GLN A 102 -27.42 2.12 -38.05
CA GLN A 102 -28.33 3.25 -38.18
C GLN A 102 -27.59 4.33 -38.96
N GLU A 103 -27.87 4.46 -40.25
CA GLU A 103 -27.38 5.56 -41.08
C GLU A 103 -27.88 6.89 -40.46
N PRO A 104 -26.98 7.80 -40.06
CA PRO A 104 -27.40 9.13 -39.62
C PRO A 104 -28.04 9.89 -40.80
N PRO A 105 -29.10 10.69 -40.57
CA PRO A 105 -29.82 11.38 -41.64
C PRO A 105 -28.90 12.30 -42.43
N ALA A 106 -29.04 12.22 -43.76
CA ALA A 106 -28.34 13.04 -44.73
C ALA A 106 -28.41 14.53 -44.37
N GLN A 107 -27.31 15.08 -43.87
CA GLN A 107 -27.10 16.53 -43.89
C GLN A 107 -26.68 16.89 -45.31
N THR A 108 -27.63 17.45 -46.07
CA THR A 108 -27.36 18.08 -47.37
C THR A 108 -26.20 19.07 -47.24
N PRO A 109 -25.17 19.00 -48.11
CA PRO A 109 -24.15 20.04 -48.17
C PRO A 109 -24.83 21.34 -48.62
N GLN A 110 -24.95 22.32 -47.73
CA GLN A 110 -25.25 23.70 -48.14
C GLN A 110 -24.08 24.17 -48.99
N GLN A 111 -24.34 24.38 -50.27
CA GLN A 111 -23.41 24.95 -51.24
C GLN A 111 -23.00 26.36 -50.82
N GLN A 112 -21.83 26.49 -50.19
CA GLN A 112 -21.11 27.74 -50.10
C GLN A 112 -20.30 27.87 -51.39
N TYR A 113 -20.86 28.53 -52.40
CA TYR A 113 -20.15 28.92 -53.63
C TYR A 113 -18.99 29.84 -53.22
N PRO A 114 -17.71 29.48 -53.47
CA PRO A 114 -16.64 30.43 -53.35
C PRO A 114 -16.81 31.47 -54.45
N ASP A 115 -17.08 32.71 -54.06
CA ASP A 115 -16.93 33.90 -54.89
C ASP A 115 -15.65 33.78 -55.73
N ASP A 116 -15.82 33.81 -57.05
CA ASP A 116 -14.78 33.81 -58.07
C ASP A 116 -14.04 35.16 -58.07
N PRO A 117 -12.73 35.23 -57.79
CA PRO A 117 -11.93 36.41 -58.06
C PRO A 117 -10.94 36.19 -59.22
N THR A 118 -11.03 35.09 -59.99
CA THR A 118 -10.04 34.76 -61.00
C THR A 118 -10.67 34.17 -62.26
N ARG A 119 -11.36 35.03 -63.01
CA ARG A 119 -11.38 34.96 -64.49
C ARG A 119 -9.93 34.87 -64.98
N PRO A 120 -9.58 33.80 -65.70
CA PRO A 120 -9.18 34.00 -67.10
C PRO A 120 -9.54 32.81 -68.00
N VAL A 121 -10.31 33.03 -69.06
CA VAL A 121 -10.25 32.22 -70.30
C VAL A 121 -10.61 33.09 -71.51
N ALA A 122 -9.64 33.14 -72.44
CA ALA A 122 -9.63 33.54 -73.86
C ALA A 122 -10.59 34.63 -74.38
#